data_AF-A0A7Z9WPC4-F1
#
_entry.id   AF-A0A7Z9WPC4-F1
#
_cell.length_a   1.000
_cell.length_b   1.000
_cell.length_c   1.000
_cell.angle_alpha   90.00
_cell.angle_beta   90.00
_cell.angle_gamma   90.00
#
_symmetry.space_group_name_H-M   'P 1'
#
loop_
_entity.id
_entity.type
_entity.pdbx_description
1 polymer ?
#
loop_
_entity_poly.entity_id
_entity_poly.type
_entity_poly.pdbx_seq_one_letter_code
_entity_poly.pdbx_strand_id
1 'polypeptide(L)'
;MKTKARLGVILPLLLALFLASLSLSGAAPQEAVIDKALDWLRSQQQADGSIPSAVAGAYNGTSQAVLAIVAGGQDPNAWLSGDNQSPLDFLASQAITQTNTITETGTAAWLTLAVAAAEENPQDFGGVDLVATLTITDYNPATGQYGLEGDVPAQALSMMAVRASGQTVPVTAAELLKSWQDESGGWGWAYPCTGWCSPDVDNTALVMQALVAVGEPITSTSIISATEFLRSQQGDDGGFQS
;
A
#
# COMPACT_ATOMS: atom_id res chain seq x y z
N MET A 1 22.09 27.69 5.68
CA MET A 1 21.64 26.73 6.71
C MET A 1 20.27 27.15 7.21
N LYS A 2 19.21 26.58 6.66
CA LYS A 2 17.84 26.76 7.17
C LYS A 2 17.45 25.51 7.93
N THR A 3 17.22 25.69 9.23
CA THR A 3 16.87 24.66 10.20
C THR A 3 15.50 24.08 9.84
N LYS A 4 15.44 22.79 9.47
CA LYS A 4 14.17 22.07 9.27
C LYS A 4 13.49 21.91 10.63
N ALA A 5 12.34 22.55 10.81
CA ALA A 5 11.48 22.34 11.97
C ALA A 5 10.90 20.91 11.88
N ARG A 6 11.30 20.04 12.81
CA ARG A 6 10.73 18.71 12.98
C ARG A 6 9.34 18.86 13.59
N LEU A 7 8.30 18.87 12.75
CA LEU A 7 6.91 18.77 13.19
C LEU A 7 6.43 17.34 12.88
N GLY A 8 6.04 16.59 13.92
CA GLY A 8 5.05 15.52 13.80
C GLY A 8 5.55 14.07 13.84
N VAL A 9 6.29 13.68 14.88
CA VAL A 9 6.71 12.30 15.20
C VAL A 9 5.53 11.43 15.69
N ILE A 10 4.46 11.23 14.90
CA ILE A 10 3.34 10.37 15.35
C ILE A 10 3.01 9.23 14.36
N LEU A 11 3.51 9.21 13.13
CA LEU A 11 3.07 8.22 12.14
C LEU A 11 3.91 6.93 11.95
N PRO A 12 5.16 6.74 12.43
CA PRO A 12 5.80 5.43 12.30
C PRO A 12 5.37 4.44 13.39
N LEU A 13 4.56 4.85 14.38
CA LEU A 13 4.23 3.98 15.52
C LEU A 13 3.20 2.90 15.21
N LEU A 14 2.37 3.02 14.17
CA LEU A 14 1.35 2.03 13.86
C LEU A 14 1.85 0.84 13.03
N LEU A 15 2.97 1.00 12.30
CA LEU A 15 3.65 -0.13 11.67
C LEU A 15 4.60 -0.85 12.65
N ALA A 16 5.11 -0.15 13.66
CA ALA A 16 6.03 -0.70 14.66
C ALA A 16 5.34 -1.42 15.84
N LEU A 17 4.07 -1.15 16.14
CA LEU A 17 3.41 -1.73 17.32
C LEU A 17 2.90 -3.16 17.17
N PHE A 18 2.86 -3.73 15.96
CA PHE A 18 2.50 -5.15 15.78
C PHE A 18 3.69 -6.12 15.99
N LEU A 19 4.93 -5.61 16.06
CA LEU A 19 6.14 -6.43 16.26
C LEU A 19 6.72 -6.36 17.69
N ALA A 20 6.18 -5.51 18.58
CA ALA A 20 6.80 -5.25 19.89
C ALA A 20 6.29 -6.11 21.07
N SER A 21 5.32 -7.02 20.87
CA SER A 21 4.72 -7.80 21.98
C SER A 21 5.16 -9.27 22.09
N LEU A 22 6.23 -9.69 21.41
CA LEU A 22 6.96 -10.93 21.72
C LEU A 22 8.48 -10.68 21.83
N SER A 23 8.87 -9.85 22.79
CA SER A 23 10.27 -9.68 23.16
C SER A 23 10.58 -10.40 24.47
N LEU A 24 10.65 -11.73 24.42
CA LEU A 24 11.56 -12.50 25.27
C LEU A 24 12.01 -13.76 24.51
N SER A 25 13.18 -13.66 23.87
CA SER A 25 13.98 -14.75 23.26
C SER A 25 13.65 -15.12 21.81
N GLY A 26 13.95 -14.25 20.84
CA GLY A 26 13.78 -14.59 19.41
C GLY A 26 14.27 -13.59 18.33
N ALA A 27 14.88 -12.45 18.70
CA ALA A 27 15.16 -11.38 17.72
C ALA A 27 16.20 -11.75 16.64
N ALA A 28 17.29 -12.44 16.99
CA ALA A 28 18.39 -12.69 16.05
C ALA A 28 18.04 -13.63 14.86
N PRO A 29 17.28 -14.72 15.04
CA PRO A 29 16.83 -15.54 13.90
C PRO A 29 15.85 -14.83 12.97
N GLN A 30 15.01 -13.94 13.50
CA GLN A 30 14.00 -13.22 12.72
C GLN A 30 14.64 -12.15 11.82
N GLU A 31 15.58 -11.38 12.36
CA GLU A 31 16.39 -10.42 11.57
C GLU A 31 17.12 -11.15 10.42
N ALA A 32 17.73 -12.29 10.70
CA ALA A 32 18.44 -13.08 9.67
C ALA A 32 17.54 -13.64 8.56
N VAL A 33 16.23 -13.81 8.80
CA VAL A 33 15.27 -14.24 7.75
C VAL A 33 14.82 -13.04 6.92
N ILE A 34 14.58 -11.90 7.55
CA ILE A 34 14.24 -10.65 6.86
C ILE A 34 15.40 -10.24 5.94
N ASP A 35 16.64 -10.29 6.43
CA ASP A 35 17.83 -9.98 5.64
C ASP A 35 17.95 -10.87 4.40
N LYS A 36 17.68 -12.18 4.53
CA LYS A 36 17.68 -13.10 3.38
C LYS A 36 16.62 -12.77 2.35
N ALA A 37 15.42 -12.37 2.79
CA ALA A 37 14.34 -11.98 1.89
C ALA A 37 14.69 -10.67 1.16
N LEU A 38 15.28 -9.71 1.87
CA LEU A 38 15.75 -8.45 1.29
C LEU A 38 16.93 -8.67 0.35
N ASP A 39 17.87 -9.57 0.66
CA ASP A 39 18.96 -9.93 -0.24
C ASP A 39 18.44 -10.59 -1.52
N TRP A 40 17.43 -11.46 -1.41
CA TRP A 40 16.75 -12.00 -2.59
C TRP A 40 16.10 -10.88 -3.40
N LEU A 41 15.36 -9.96 -2.77
CA LEU A 41 14.72 -8.83 -3.44
C LEU A 41 15.75 -7.92 -4.12
N ARG A 42 16.88 -7.67 -3.48
CA ARG A 42 18.01 -6.89 -4.03
C ARG A 42 18.58 -7.57 -5.26
N SER A 43 18.67 -8.91 -5.25
CA SER A 43 19.13 -9.66 -6.42
C SER A 43 18.17 -9.57 -7.64
N GLN A 44 16.94 -9.12 -7.45
CA GLN A 44 15.97 -8.89 -8.54
C GLN A 44 16.12 -7.49 -9.18
N GLN A 45 16.92 -6.59 -8.59
CA GLN A 45 17.11 -5.24 -9.12
C GLN A 45 17.79 -5.25 -10.49
N GLN A 46 17.22 -4.51 -11.44
CA GLN A 46 17.73 -4.35 -12.79
C GLN A 46 18.68 -3.14 -12.89
N ALA A 47 19.37 -3.02 -14.03
CA ALA A 47 20.33 -1.95 -14.27
C ALA A 47 19.70 -0.55 -14.16
N ASP A 48 18.46 -0.39 -14.61
CA ASP A 48 17.70 0.87 -14.53
C ASP A 48 17.17 1.20 -13.12
N GLY A 49 17.45 0.35 -12.12
CA GLY A 49 17.01 0.51 -10.74
C GLY A 49 15.69 -0.19 -10.43
N SER A 50 14.92 -0.64 -11.44
CA SER A 50 13.64 -1.31 -11.24
C SER A 50 13.79 -2.67 -10.53
N ILE A 51 12.75 -3.07 -9.81
CA ILE A 51 12.58 -4.41 -9.24
C ILE A 51 11.26 -4.98 -9.76
N PRO A 52 11.26 -5.64 -10.93
CA PRO A 52 10.03 -6.07 -11.57
C PRO A 52 9.30 -7.20 -10.86
N SER A 53 7.98 -7.15 -10.90
CA SER A 53 7.10 -8.27 -10.55
C SER A 53 6.59 -8.95 -11.82
N ALA A 54 6.47 -10.27 -11.80
CA ALA A 54 5.88 -11.03 -12.90
C ALA A 54 4.38 -10.70 -13.11
N VAL A 55 3.70 -10.23 -12.07
CA VAL A 55 2.26 -9.92 -12.08
C VAL A 55 2.03 -8.42 -12.25
N ALA A 56 2.73 -7.58 -11.47
CA ALA A 56 2.53 -6.13 -11.44
C ALA A 56 3.49 -5.36 -12.37
N GLY A 57 4.29 -6.07 -13.17
CA GLY A 57 5.27 -5.46 -14.06
C GLY A 57 6.39 -4.72 -13.32
N ALA A 58 7.14 -3.90 -14.07
CA ALA A 58 8.29 -3.16 -13.54
C ALA A 58 7.87 -2.04 -12.59
N TYR A 59 6.85 -1.26 -12.94
CA TYR A 59 6.50 -0.06 -12.18
C TYR A 59 5.85 -0.39 -10.83
N ASN A 60 4.70 -1.05 -10.82
CA ASN A 60 4.02 -1.41 -9.57
C ASN A 60 4.83 -2.44 -8.76
N GLY A 61 5.53 -3.35 -9.44
CA GLY A 61 6.51 -4.23 -8.79
C GLY A 61 7.59 -3.46 -8.01
N THR A 62 8.14 -2.39 -8.61
CA THR A 62 9.14 -1.55 -7.94
C THR A 62 8.54 -0.76 -6.78
N SER A 63 7.32 -0.21 -6.92
CA SER A 63 6.62 0.45 -5.81
C SER A 63 6.39 -0.48 -4.61
N GLN A 64 5.97 -1.73 -4.88
CA GLN A 64 5.81 -2.76 -3.84
C GLN A 64 7.15 -3.15 -3.22
N ALA A 65 8.21 -3.25 -4.03
CA ALA A 65 9.56 -3.52 -3.53
C ALA A 65 10.05 -2.40 -2.61
N VAL A 66 9.83 -1.13 -2.95
CA VAL A 66 10.15 0.02 -2.09
C VAL A 66 9.45 -0.09 -0.73
N LEU A 67 8.15 -0.44 -0.72
CA LEU A 67 7.42 -0.66 0.53
C LEU A 67 8.01 -1.80 1.36
N ALA A 68 8.41 -2.91 0.73
CA ALA A 68 9.05 -4.04 1.40
C ALA A 68 10.44 -3.67 1.96
N ILE A 69 11.23 -2.89 1.22
CA ILE A 69 12.55 -2.40 1.65
C ILE A 69 12.41 -1.53 2.90
N VAL A 70 11.48 -0.57 2.88
CA VAL A 70 11.19 0.32 4.02
C VAL A 70 10.68 -0.48 5.21
N ALA A 71 9.76 -1.43 5.00
CA ALA A 71 9.25 -2.29 6.08
C ALA A 71 10.35 -3.17 6.70
N GLY A 72 11.36 -3.54 5.91
CA GLY A 72 12.59 -4.19 6.35
C GLY A 72 13.59 -3.27 7.04
N GLY A 73 13.27 -1.98 7.22
CA GLY A 73 14.12 -0.99 7.88
C GLY A 73 15.30 -0.51 7.04
N GLN A 74 15.29 -0.75 5.73
CA GLN A 74 16.35 -0.32 4.81
C GLN A 74 15.91 0.91 4.01
N ASP A 75 16.88 1.72 3.58
CA ASP A 75 16.65 2.88 2.71
C ASP A 75 16.67 2.43 1.23
N PRO A 76 15.58 2.59 0.46
CA PRO A 76 15.55 2.27 -0.96
C PRO A 76 16.55 3.08 -1.80
N ASN A 77 16.87 4.33 -1.43
CA ASN A 77 17.88 5.11 -2.16
C ASN A 77 19.30 4.52 -2.02
N ALA A 78 19.54 3.70 -0.99
CA ALA A 78 20.82 3.02 -0.79
C ALA A 78 20.95 1.74 -1.63
N TRP A 79 19.88 1.26 -2.27
CA TRP A 79 19.90 0.09 -3.14
C TRP A 79 20.27 0.51 -4.55
N LEU A 80 21.57 0.59 -4.82
CA LEU A 80 22.08 1.04 -6.11
C LEU A 80 22.36 -0.15 -7.04
N SER A 81 21.81 -0.05 -8.26
CA SER A 81 22.14 -0.95 -9.37
C SER A 81 23.60 -0.77 -9.83
N GLY A 82 24.03 -1.61 -10.77
CA GLY A 82 25.34 -1.45 -11.43
C GLY A 82 25.51 -0.12 -12.18
N ASP A 83 24.41 0.49 -12.62
CA ASP A 83 24.39 1.81 -13.29
C ASP A 83 24.09 2.96 -12.30
N ASN A 84 24.22 2.68 -11.00
CA ASN A 84 24.01 3.66 -9.93
C ASN A 84 22.59 4.27 -9.96
N GLN A 85 21.58 3.44 -10.23
CA GLN A 85 20.16 3.79 -10.15
C GLN A 85 19.52 3.09 -8.96
N SER A 86 18.74 3.83 -8.17
CA SER A 86 17.90 3.27 -7.11
C SER A 86 16.50 2.90 -7.61
N PRO A 87 15.72 2.12 -6.85
CA PRO A 87 14.29 1.90 -7.13
C PRO A 87 13.50 3.22 -7.22
N LEU A 88 13.85 4.22 -6.41
CA LEU A 88 13.19 5.52 -6.42
C LEU A 88 13.58 6.34 -7.65
N ASP A 89 14.81 6.25 -8.16
CA ASP A 89 15.21 6.89 -9.42
C ASP A 89 14.40 6.33 -10.60
N PHE A 90 14.26 5.00 -10.67
CA PHE A 90 13.42 4.35 -11.66
C PHE A 90 11.98 4.86 -11.57
N LEU A 91 11.35 4.82 -10.38
CA LEU A 91 9.98 5.26 -10.18
C LEU A 91 9.80 6.75 -10.55
N ALA A 92 10.74 7.61 -10.19
CA ALA A 92 10.70 9.03 -10.53
C ALA A 92 10.75 9.25 -12.05
N SER A 93 11.56 8.46 -12.78
CA SER A 93 11.62 8.52 -14.25
C SER A 93 10.32 8.09 -14.94
N GLN A 94 9.53 7.25 -14.27
CA GLN A 94 8.29 6.68 -14.81
C GLN A 94 7.04 7.42 -14.35
N ALA A 95 7.11 8.24 -13.29
CA ALA A 95 5.97 8.87 -12.64
C ALA A 95 5.02 9.54 -13.64
N ILE A 96 5.52 10.48 -14.46
CA ILE A 96 4.70 11.20 -15.45
C ILE A 96 3.98 10.24 -16.41
N THR A 97 4.67 9.21 -16.89
CA THR A 97 4.08 8.30 -17.89
C THR A 97 3.00 7.44 -17.28
N GLN A 98 3.21 6.95 -16.05
CA GLN A 98 2.35 5.95 -15.42
C GLN A 98 1.15 6.58 -14.70
N THR A 99 1.29 7.78 -14.12
CA THR A 99 0.20 8.43 -13.38
C THR A 99 -0.75 9.23 -14.28
N ASN A 100 -0.40 9.45 -15.54
CA ASN A 100 -1.28 10.09 -16.53
C ASN A 100 -2.26 9.11 -17.19
N THR A 101 -2.19 7.82 -16.84
CA THR A 101 -3.04 6.77 -17.41
C THR A 101 -3.68 5.96 -16.29
N ILE A 102 -5.01 5.95 -16.22
CA ILE A 102 -5.77 5.07 -15.31
C ILE A 102 -5.91 3.67 -15.96
N THR A 103 -4.81 3.11 -16.46
CA THR A 103 -4.82 1.82 -17.16
C THR A 103 -4.63 0.63 -16.23
N GLU A 104 -4.09 0.87 -15.04
CA GLU A 104 -3.80 -0.16 -14.04
C GLU A 104 -4.29 0.30 -12.66
N THR A 105 -4.93 -0.63 -11.96
CA THR A 105 -5.58 -0.40 -10.67
C THR A 105 -4.60 0.13 -9.63
N GLY A 106 -4.89 1.30 -9.07
CA GLY A 106 -4.17 1.86 -7.94
C GLY A 106 -2.72 2.28 -8.22
N THR A 107 -2.30 2.42 -9.48
CA THR A 107 -0.90 2.76 -9.85
C THR A 107 -0.39 4.05 -9.19
N ALA A 108 -1.17 5.14 -9.22
CA ALA A 108 -0.81 6.37 -8.53
C ALA A 108 -0.78 6.18 -7.00
N ALA A 109 -1.67 5.35 -6.46
CA ALA A 109 -1.74 5.07 -5.03
C ALA A 109 -0.55 4.23 -4.54
N TRP A 110 -0.14 3.21 -5.29
CA TRP A 110 1.07 2.43 -5.02
C TRP A 110 2.32 3.29 -5.01
N LEU A 111 2.50 4.14 -6.03
CA LEU A 111 3.63 5.06 -6.06
C LEU A 111 3.59 6.01 -4.87
N THR A 112 2.44 6.62 -4.59
CA THR A 112 2.29 7.56 -3.47
C THR A 112 2.61 6.91 -2.13
N LEU A 113 2.16 5.67 -1.90
CA LEU A 113 2.51 4.89 -0.71
C LEU A 113 4.01 4.64 -0.62
N ALA A 114 4.64 4.19 -1.71
CA ALA A 114 6.07 3.93 -1.75
C ALA A 114 6.90 5.18 -1.44
N VAL A 115 6.56 6.31 -2.07
CA VAL A 115 7.22 7.61 -1.88
C VAL A 115 7.04 8.11 -0.44
N ALA A 116 5.82 8.07 0.09
CA ALA A 116 5.55 8.49 1.46
C ALA A 116 6.25 7.59 2.49
N ALA A 117 6.29 6.27 2.27
CA ALA A 117 6.97 5.33 3.15
C ALA A 117 8.50 5.54 3.13
N ALA A 118 9.08 5.87 1.97
CA ALA A 118 10.49 6.21 1.84
C ALA A 118 10.86 7.60 2.38
N GLU A 119 9.92 8.32 3.01
CA GLU A 119 10.08 9.70 3.50
C GLU A 119 10.44 10.71 2.40
N GLU A 120 10.15 10.40 1.14
CA GLU A 120 10.25 11.31 0.00
C GLU A 120 9.01 12.21 -0.09
N ASN A 121 9.04 13.23 -0.96
CA ASN A 121 7.94 14.19 -1.10
C ASN A 121 6.90 13.75 -2.16
N PRO A 122 5.71 13.24 -1.79
CA PRO A 122 4.69 12.84 -2.77
C PRO A 122 4.03 14.00 -3.51
N GLN A 123 4.21 15.26 -3.07
CA GLN A 123 3.72 16.45 -3.79
C GLN A 123 4.67 16.91 -4.90
N ASP A 124 5.89 16.37 -4.95
CA ASP A 124 6.89 16.70 -5.96
C ASP A 124 7.82 15.50 -6.16
N PHE A 125 7.31 14.47 -6.85
CA PHE A 125 8.05 13.25 -7.15
C PHE A 125 8.04 12.97 -8.65
N GLY A 126 9.23 12.89 -9.27
CA GLY A 126 9.34 12.71 -10.72
C GLY A 126 8.67 13.81 -11.55
N GLY A 127 8.47 15.01 -10.97
CA GLY A 127 7.74 16.11 -11.60
C GLY A 127 6.21 15.99 -11.52
N VAL A 128 5.68 15.11 -10.67
CA VAL A 128 4.24 14.89 -10.45
C VAL A 128 3.87 15.21 -9.01
N ASP A 129 2.75 15.91 -8.83
CA ASP A 129 2.06 16.04 -7.54
C ASP A 129 1.09 14.85 -7.38
N LEU A 130 1.58 13.77 -6.80
CA LEU A 130 0.82 12.53 -6.65
C LEU A 130 -0.36 12.69 -5.68
N VAL A 131 -0.21 13.58 -4.69
CA VAL A 131 -1.28 13.90 -3.74
C VAL A 131 -2.43 14.59 -4.47
N ALA A 132 -2.13 15.56 -5.35
CA ALA A 132 -3.14 16.18 -6.19
C ALA A 132 -3.76 15.18 -7.16
N THR A 133 -2.98 14.28 -7.76
CA THR A 133 -3.53 13.19 -8.60
C THR A 133 -4.58 12.41 -7.84
N LEU A 134 -4.29 11.92 -6.63
CA LEU A 134 -5.26 11.12 -5.87
C LEU A 134 -6.45 11.94 -5.37
N THR A 135 -6.23 13.16 -4.87
CA THR A 135 -7.27 13.93 -4.16
C THR A 135 -8.13 14.80 -5.07
N ILE A 136 -7.68 15.08 -6.30
CA ILE A 136 -8.36 15.95 -7.26
C ILE A 136 -8.71 15.19 -8.55
N THR A 137 -7.75 14.48 -9.14
CA THR A 137 -7.95 13.82 -10.43
C THR A 137 -8.70 12.51 -10.28
N ASP A 138 -8.28 11.66 -9.34
CA ASP A 138 -8.81 10.30 -9.19
C ASP A 138 -10.00 10.25 -8.22
N TYR A 139 -10.25 11.30 -7.45
CA TYR A 139 -11.34 11.33 -6.47
C TYR A 139 -12.61 11.96 -7.02
N ASN A 140 -13.71 11.22 -6.96
CA ASN A 140 -15.05 11.74 -7.24
C ASN A 140 -15.77 12.12 -5.93
N PRO A 141 -15.92 13.42 -5.61
CA PRO A 141 -16.55 13.85 -4.36
C PRO A 141 -18.06 13.57 -4.30
N ALA A 142 -18.72 13.33 -5.44
CA ALA A 142 -20.15 13.02 -5.45
C ALA A 142 -20.44 11.59 -4.98
N THR A 143 -19.50 10.66 -5.19
CA THR A 143 -19.67 9.24 -4.86
C THR A 143 -18.74 8.76 -3.75
N GLY A 144 -17.64 9.46 -3.49
CA GLY A 144 -16.57 8.99 -2.60
C GLY A 144 -15.59 8.02 -3.25
N GLN A 145 -15.69 7.81 -4.56
CA GLN A 145 -14.86 6.87 -5.32
C GLN A 145 -13.47 7.45 -5.61
N TYR A 146 -12.44 6.62 -5.46
CA TYR A 146 -11.11 6.81 -6.04
C TYR A 146 -10.94 5.90 -7.26
N GLY A 147 -10.36 6.42 -8.33
CA GLY A 147 -10.05 5.66 -9.54
C GLY A 147 -11.30 5.16 -10.27
N LEU A 148 -11.22 3.95 -10.81
CA LEU A 148 -12.32 3.34 -11.57
C LEU A 148 -13.49 2.99 -10.65
N GLU A 149 -14.72 3.18 -11.16
CA GLU A 149 -15.94 2.86 -10.42
C GLU A 149 -15.91 1.40 -9.95
N GLY A 150 -16.07 1.20 -8.65
CA GLY A 150 -16.18 -0.14 -8.08
C GLY A 150 -14.89 -0.88 -7.78
N ASP A 151 -13.75 -0.31 -8.14
CA ASP A 151 -12.45 -0.95 -7.98
C ASP A 151 -12.02 -0.92 -6.50
N VAL A 152 -12.11 -2.08 -5.84
CA VAL A 152 -11.84 -2.22 -4.39
C VAL A 152 -10.36 -1.96 -4.08
N PRO A 153 -9.38 -2.57 -4.79
CA PRO A 153 -7.98 -2.25 -4.54
C PRO A 153 -7.65 -0.78 -4.78
N ALA A 154 -8.14 -0.15 -5.86
CA ALA A 154 -7.90 1.27 -6.13
C ALA A 154 -8.45 2.16 -5.01
N GLN A 155 -9.66 1.86 -4.52
CA GLN A 155 -10.27 2.56 -3.40
C GLN A 155 -9.42 2.45 -2.13
N ALA A 156 -9.11 1.21 -1.72
CA ALA A 156 -8.38 0.93 -0.48
C ALA A 156 -6.95 1.51 -0.51
N LEU A 157 -6.22 1.31 -1.60
CA LEU A 157 -4.85 1.83 -1.77
C LEU A 157 -4.84 3.36 -1.77
N SER A 158 -5.78 4.00 -2.48
CA SER A 158 -5.88 5.47 -2.51
C SER A 158 -6.13 6.05 -1.13
N MET A 159 -7.02 5.43 -0.34
CA MET A 159 -7.27 5.86 1.05
C MET A 159 -5.99 5.77 1.90
N MET A 160 -5.25 4.66 1.81
CA MET A 160 -3.97 4.52 2.53
C MET A 160 -2.92 5.54 2.05
N ALA A 161 -2.80 5.75 0.74
CA ALA A 161 -1.86 6.67 0.13
C ALA A 161 -2.09 8.13 0.53
N VAL A 162 -3.35 8.58 0.46
CA VAL A 162 -3.79 9.91 0.90
C VAL A 162 -3.47 10.09 2.38
N ARG A 163 -3.77 9.09 3.21
CA ARG A 163 -3.46 9.14 4.64
C ARG A 163 -1.95 9.16 4.93
N ALA A 164 -1.17 8.34 4.26
CA ALA A 164 0.29 8.30 4.38
C ALA A 164 0.94 9.63 3.99
N SER A 165 0.33 10.35 3.05
CA SER A 165 0.74 11.70 2.62
C SER A 165 0.31 12.82 3.59
N GLY A 166 -0.20 12.46 4.78
CA GLY A 166 -0.64 13.41 5.80
C GLY A 166 -1.96 14.11 5.49
N GLN A 167 -2.67 13.70 4.44
CA GLN A 167 -3.97 14.26 4.09
C GLN A 167 -5.10 13.58 4.87
N THR A 168 -6.26 14.22 4.87
CA THR A 168 -7.49 13.64 5.42
C THR A 168 -8.23 12.90 4.34
N VAL A 169 -8.55 11.63 4.59
CA VAL A 169 -9.43 10.85 3.71
C VAL A 169 -10.88 11.26 3.97
N PRO A 170 -11.66 11.61 2.94
CA PRO A 170 -13.08 11.91 3.10
C PRO A 170 -13.85 10.72 3.68
N VAL A 171 -14.75 10.98 4.63
CA VAL A 171 -15.56 9.93 5.28
C VAL A 171 -16.38 9.14 4.26
N THR A 172 -16.87 9.80 3.22
CA THR A 172 -17.61 9.19 2.10
C THR A 172 -16.83 8.10 1.39
N ALA A 173 -15.50 8.18 1.32
CA ALA A 173 -14.67 7.14 0.71
C ALA A 173 -14.65 5.86 1.55
N ALA A 174 -14.55 5.99 2.88
CA ALA A 174 -14.61 4.87 3.80
C ALA A 174 -16.02 4.26 3.89
N GLU A 175 -17.06 5.10 3.83
CA GLU A 175 -18.45 4.65 3.77
C GLU A 175 -18.74 3.87 2.47
N LEU A 176 -18.25 4.36 1.33
CA LEU A 176 -18.35 3.65 0.05
C LEU A 176 -17.65 2.28 0.12
N LEU A 177 -16.41 2.23 0.62
CA LEU A 177 -15.67 0.98 0.73
C LEU A 177 -16.39 -0.03 1.64
N LYS A 178 -16.94 0.41 2.78
CA LYS A 178 -17.76 -0.44 3.65
C LYS A 178 -19.06 -0.90 3.01
N SER A 179 -19.65 -0.11 2.11
CA SER A 179 -20.89 -0.48 1.42
C SER A 179 -20.73 -1.67 0.47
N TRP A 180 -19.49 -1.99 0.10
CA TRP A 180 -19.15 -3.13 -0.74
C TRP A 180 -18.87 -4.41 0.05
N GLN A 181 -18.84 -4.36 1.38
CA GLN A 181 -18.67 -5.55 2.19
C GLN A 181 -19.85 -6.50 1.93
N ASP A 182 -19.54 -7.75 1.59
CA ASP A 182 -20.57 -8.73 1.30
C ASP A 182 -21.13 -9.39 2.59
N GLU A 183 -22.10 -10.29 2.44
CA GLU A 183 -22.71 -11.00 3.57
C GLU A 183 -21.75 -11.93 4.32
N SER A 184 -20.67 -12.39 3.68
CA SER A 184 -19.61 -13.17 4.34
C SER A 184 -18.71 -12.32 5.23
N GLY A 185 -18.74 -10.98 5.06
CA GLY A 185 -17.87 -10.05 5.74
C GLY A 185 -16.59 -9.71 4.96
N GLY A 186 -16.41 -10.24 3.76
CA GLY A 186 -15.24 -9.98 2.93
C GLY A 186 -15.53 -9.01 1.79
N TRP A 187 -14.49 -8.74 1.00
CA TRP A 187 -14.57 -7.97 -0.24
C TRP A 187 -13.95 -8.75 -1.38
N GLY A 188 -14.60 -8.74 -2.54
CA GLY A 188 -13.98 -9.13 -3.80
C GLY A 188 -13.24 -7.97 -4.45
N TRP A 189 -12.83 -8.18 -5.70
CA TRP A 189 -12.10 -7.19 -6.49
C TRP A 189 -12.95 -5.99 -6.94
N ALA A 190 -14.21 -6.20 -7.30
CA ALA A 190 -15.04 -5.12 -7.84
C ALA A 190 -16.55 -5.20 -7.54
N TYR A 191 -17.16 -4.02 -7.41
CA TYR A 191 -18.59 -3.81 -7.16
C TYR A 191 -19.19 -2.71 -8.07
N PRO A 192 -20.47 -2.73 -8.47
CA PRO A 192 -21.47 -3.75 -8.17
C PRO A 192 -21.10 -5.11 -8.77
N CYS A 193 -21.66 -6.17 -8.18
CA CYS A 193 -21.24 -7.51 -8.55
C CYS A 193 -21.57 -7.85 -10.01
N THR A 194 -20.53 -7.91 -10.84
CA THR A 194 -20.62 -8.26 -12.27
C THR A 194 -19.72 -9.46 -12.63
N GLY A 195 -19.16 -10.14 -11.63
CA GLY A 195 -18.36 -11.37 -11.79
C GLY A 195 -17.11 -11.42 -10.91
N TRP A 196 -16.57 -10.26 -10.52
CA TRP A 196 -15.33 -10.14 -9.76
C TRP A 196 -15.54 -9.72 -8.30
N CYS A 197 -16.72 -10.00 -7.76
CA CYS A 197 -17.13 -9.53 -6.43
C CYS A 197 -17.04 -10.62 -5.34
N SER A 198 -16.67 -11.85 -5.72
CA SER A 198 -16.50 -12.93 -4.75
C SER A 198 -15.41 -12.52 -3.76
N PRO A 199 -15.67 -12.53 -2.45
CA PRO A 199 -14.66 -12.19 -1.48
C PRO A 199 -13.46 -13.12 -1.53
N ASP A 200 -12.30 -12.53 -1.36
CA ASP A 200 -11.02 -13.22 -1.24
C ASP A 200 -10.19 -12.61 -0.11
N VAL A 201 -9.16 -13.34 0.31
CA VAL A 201 -8.32 -12.97 1.45
C VAL A 201 -7.45 -11.75 1.18
N ASP A 202 -7.02 -11.54 -0.08
CA ASP A 202 -6.12 -10.45 -0.47
C ASP A 202 -6.84 -9.11 -0.41
N ASN A 203 -8.00 -9.00 -1.06
CA ASN A 203 -8.83 -7.81 -1.05
C ASN A 203 -9.39 -7.52 0.34
N THR A 204 -9.83 -8.55 1.07
CA THR A 204 -10.32 -8.36 2.44
C THR A 204 -9.21 -7.83 3.37
N ALA A 205 -8.00 -8.39 3.31
CA ALA A 205 -6.88 -7.90 4.10
C ALA A 205 -6.49 -6.46 3.72
N LEU A 206 -6.48 -6.14 2.44
CA LEU A 206 -6.18 -4.79 1.93
C LEU A 206 -7.22 -3.76 2.43
N VAL A 207 -8.52 -4.09 2.36
CA VAL A 207 -9.58 -3.22 2.85
C VAL A 207 -9.50 -3.02 4.35
N MET A 208 -9.22 -4.07 5.13
CA MET A 208 -9.01 -3.95 6.57
C MET A 208 -7.87 -2.97 6.91
N GLN A 209 -6.75 -3.03 6.20
CA GLN A 209 -5.65 -2.09 6.37
C GLN A 209 -6.08 -0.65 6.07
N ALA A 210 -6.80 -0.44 4.97
CA ALA A 210 -7.29 0.88 4.57
C ALA A 210 -8.26 1.48 5.60
N LEU A 211 -9.24 0.71 6.06
CA LEU A 211 -10.22 1.14 7.06
C LEU A 211 -9.54 1.49 8.39
N VAL A 212 -8.63 0.64 8.88
CA VAL A 212 -7.89 0.93 10.12
C VAL A 212 -7.01 2.17 9.95
N ALA A 213 -6.34 2.35 8.80
CA ALA A 213 -5.50 3.51 8.54
C ALA A 213 -6.26 4.84 8.60
N VAL A 214 -7.54 4.83 8.19
CA VAL A 214 -8.42 6.02 8.24
C VAL A 214 -9.22 6.15 9.53
N GLY A 215 -8.97 5.27 10.51
CA GLY A 215 -9.52 5.38 11.86
C GLY A 215 -10.83 4.61 12.10
N GLU A 216 -11.20 3.68 11.23
CA GLU A 216 -12.27 2.73 11.53
C GLU A 216 -11.89 1.93 12.80
N PRO A 217 -12.76 1.87 13.82
CA PRO A 217 -12.46 1.12 15.03
C PRO A 217 -12.27 -0.37 14.73
N ILE A 218 -11.24 -0.99 15.32
CA ILE A 218 -11.05 -2.45 15.23
C ILE A 218 -12.21 -3.26 15.84
N THR A 219 -13.06 -2.60 16.61
CA THR A 219 -14.28 -3.18 17.21
C THR A 219 -15.53 -2.93 16.37
N SER A 220 -15.42 -2.32 15.19
CA SER A 220 -16.58 -2.10 14.33
C SER A 220 -17.07 -3.43 13.73
N THR A 221 -18.37 -3.50 13.45
CA THR A 221 -18.96 -4.69 12.81
C THR A 221 -18.22 -5.07 11.53
N SER A 222 -17.83 -4.07 10.73
CA SER A 222 -17.13 -4.32 9.46
C SER A 222 -15.79 -5.02 9.67
N ILE A 223 -14.95 -4.54 10.61
CA ILE A 223 -13.65 -5.16 10.90
C ILE A 223 -13.80 -6.53 11.56
N ILE A 224 -14.80 -6.70 12.44
CA ILE A 224 -15.07 -7.99 13.09
C ILE A 224 -15.49 -9.03 12.04
N SER A 225 -16.46 -8.72 11.18
CA SER A 225 -16.92 -9.63 10.12
C SER A 225 -15.79 -9.98 9.15
N ALA A 226 -14.95 -9.01 8.78
CA ALA A 226 -13.76 -9.26 7.95
C ALA A 226 -12.75 -10.21 8.62
N THR A 227 -12.55 -10.05 9.93
CA THR A 227 -11.68 -10.94 10.71
C THR A 227 -12.24 -12.36 10.77
N GLU A 228 -13.56 -12.50 10.90
CA GLU A 228 -14.25 -13.79 10.87
C GLU A 228 -14.17 -14.45 9.48
N PHE A 229 -14.34 -13.66 8.41
CA PHE A 229 -14.12 -14.10 7.04
C PHE A 229 -12.70 -14.66 6.88
N LEU A 230 -11.65 -13.89 7.20
CA LEU A 230 -10.27 -14.36 7.06
C LEU A 230 -10.01 -15.63 7.87
N ARG A 231 -10.52 -15.72 9.11
CA ARG A 231 -10.41 -16.94 9.93
C ARG A 231 -11.06 -18.15 9.26
N SER A 232 -12.17 -17.96 8.54
CA SER A 232 -12.83 -19.05 7.80
C SER A 232 -12.02 -19.54 6.59
N GLN A 233 -11.10 -18.71 6.07
CA GLN A 233 -10.23 -19.03 4.94
C GLN A 233 -8.88 -19.64 5.34
N GLN A 234 -8.61 -19.79 6.65
CA GLN A 234 -7.38 -20.38 7.13
C GLN A 234 -7.43 -21.92 7.04
N GLY A 235 -6.52 -22.52 6.26
CA GLY A 235 -6.39 -23.96 6.10
C GLY A 235 -5.65 -24.65 7.26
N ASP A 236 -5.62 -25.98 7.23
CA ASP A 236 -4.95 -26.81 8.24
C ASP A 236 -3.43 -26.58 8.32
N ASP A 237 -2.83 -26.06 7.26
CA ASP A 237 -1.41 -25.68 7.18
C ASP A 237 -1.14 -24.27 7.73
N GLY A 238 -2.18 -23.56 8.18
CA GLY A 238 -2.13 -22.19 8.67
C GLY A 238 -2.10 -21.12 7.59
N GLY A 239 -2.07 -21.50 6.30
CA GLY A 239 -2.15 -20.59 5.16
C GLY A 239 -3.57 -20.06 4.94
N PHE A 240 -3.67 -18.90 4.28
CA PHE A 240 -4.95 -18.30 3.87
C PHE A 240 -5.12 -18.53 2.37
N GLN A 241 -6.26 -19.10 1.97
CA GLN A 241 -6.52 -19.44 0.58
C GLN A 241 -7.22 -18.29 -0.14
N SER A 242 -6.75 -17.99 -1.35
CA SER A 242 -7.29 -17.01 -2.30
C SER A 242 -7.86 -17.75 -3.50
#